data_AF-A0A3D5W866-F1
#
_entry.id   AF-A0A3D5W866-F1
#
_cell.length_a   1.000
_cell.length_b   1.000
_cell.length_c   1.000
_cell.angle_alpha   90.00
_cell.angle_beta   90.00
_cell.angle_gamma   90.00
#
_symmetry.space_group_name_H-M   'P 1'
#
loop_
_entity.id
_entity.type
_entity.pdbx_description
1 polymer ?
#
loop_
_entity_poly.entity_id
_entity_poly.type
_entity_poly.pdbx_seq_one_letter_code
_entity_poly.pdbx_strand_id
1 'polypeptide(L)'
;NVFTHSIASYYASRYIKISQTMKAIDDIAERIAAVYGRMPSFHGVGGIVREFARAARVECEMMKSDPDFFRNWPEFVTIKEQIKAFNPVPPAGISTLARVQLQRGCRLLSDGTDLIYYMAGVRVPMPKSKREFLENLSDFEVDCQGVGLRSESA
;
A
#
# COMPACT_ATOMS: atom_id res chain seq x y z
N ASN A 1 19.82 12.25 23.60
CA ASN A 1 20.05 11.28 24.70
C ASN A 1 18.68 10.79 25.15
N VAL A 2 18.38 9.48 25.13
CA VAL A 2 17.01 8.98 25.42
C VAL A 2 16.61 9.17 26.89
N PHE A 3 17.59 9.40 27.77
CA PHE A 3 17.41 9.56 29.21
C PHE A 3 17.00 10.98 29.67
N THR A 4 16.86 11.96 28.77
CA THR A 4 16.46 13.34 29.12
C THR A 4 15.00 13.65 28.83
N HIS A 5 14.26 12.70 28.25
CA HIS A 5 12.84 12.86 27.93
C HIS A 5 11.98 12.36 29.08
N SER A 6 10.98 13.14 29.50
CA SER A 6 9.95 12.64 30.42
C SER A 6 9.20 11.48 29.75
N ILE A 7 8.71 10.54 30.56
CA ILE A 7 7.87 9.43 30.10
C ILE A 7 6.70 9.95 29.25
N ALA A 8 6.06 11.05 29.66
CA ALA A 8 4.99 11.70 28.91
C ALA A 8 5.45 12.19 27.52
N SER A 9 6.61 12.85 27.43
CA SER A 9 7.15 13.33 26.15
C SER A 9 7.53 12.19 25.21
N TYR A 10 7.98 11.06 25.75
CA TYR A 10 8.27 9.85 25.00
C TYR A 10 6.99 9.22 24.41
N TYR A 11 5.93 9.06 25.22
CA TYR A 11 4.65 8.55 24.73
C TYR A 11 4.01 9.47 23.68
N ALA A 12 4.05 10.79 23.88
CA ALA A 12 3.55 11.76 22.90
C ALA A 12 4.25 11.62 21.53
N SER A 13 5.58 11.50 21.53
CA SER A 13 6.38 11.26 20.31
C SER A 13 5.99 9.96 19.60
N ARG A 14 5.72 8.88 20.35
CA ARG A 14 5.27 7.60 19.80
C ARG A 14 3.90 7.73 19.12
N TYR A 15 2.94 8.36 19.78
CA TYR A 15 1.60 8.56 19.19
C TYR A 15 1.66 9.40 17.92
N ILE A 16 2.47 10.47 17.91
CA ILE A 16 2.69 11.27 16.69
C ILE A 16 3.20 10.40 15.54
N LYS A 17 4.20 9.55 15.79
CA LYS A 17 4.75 8.66 14.76
C LYS A 17 3.73 7.63 14.27
N ILE A 18 2.91 7.08 15.16
CA ILE A 18 1.82 6.16 14.79
C ILE A 18 0.82 6.87 13.86
N SER A 19 0.34 8.06 14.21
CA SER A 19 -0.59 8.82 13.37
C SER A 19 0.02 9.20 12.02
N GLN A 20 1.31 9.60 12.00
CA GLN A 20 2.04 9.85 10.76
C GLN A 20 2.19 8.59 9.90
N THR A 21 2.38 7.43 10.52
CA THR A 21 2.47 6.13 9.84
C THR A 21 1.13 5.77 9.20
N MET A 22 0.03 5.89 9.93
CA MET A 22 -1.32 5.64 9.40
C MET A 22 -1.63 6.56 8.21
N LYS A 23 -1.32 7.86 8.34
CA LYS A 23 -1.50 8.80 7.23
C LYS A 23 -0.66 8.42 6.01
N ALA A 24 0.56 7.92 6.21
CA ALA A 24 1.40 7.44 5.12
C ALA A 24 0.82 6.18 4.45
N ILE A 25 0.28 5.24 5.23
CA ILE A 25 -0.43 4.05 4.74
C ILE A 25 -1.63 4.46 3.89
N ASP A 26 -2.47 5.37 4.40
CA ASP A 26 -3.68 5.83 3.70
C ASP A 26 -3.32 6.50 2.37
N ASP A 27 -2.30 7.37 2.37
CA ASP A 27 -1.86 8.06 1.15
C ASP A 27 -1.35 7.09 0.07
N ILE A 28 -0.63 6.04 0.47
CA ILE A 28 -0.15 5.01 -0.46
C ILE A 28 -1.32 4.19 -0.99
N ALA A 29 -2.20 3.73 -0.10
CA ALA A 29 -3.34 2.90 -0.44
C ALA A 29 -4.30 3.62 -1.40
N GLU A 30 -4.63 4.89 -1.12
CA GLU A 30 -5.50 5.66 -2.01
C GLU A 30 -4.82 5.97 -3.35
N ARG A 31 -3.50 6.22 -3.39
CA ARG A 31 -2.83 6.39 -4.68
C ARG A 31 -2.83 5.10 -5.49
N ILE A 32 -2.59 3.94 -4.88
CA ILE A 32 -2.71 2.63 -5.53
C ILE A 32 -4.14 2.49 -6.06
N ALA A 33 -5.16 2.67 -5.22
CA ALA A 33 -6.54 2.52 -5.63
C ALA A 33 -6.93 3.46 -6.80
N ALA A 34 -6.44 4.70 -6.81
CA ALA A 34 -6.68 5.67 -7.88
C ALA A 34 -6.02 5.27 -9.20
N VAL A 35 -4.77 4.78 -9.18
CA VAL A 35 -4.04 4.38 -10.39
C VAL A 35 -4.59 3.08 -10.97
N TYR A 36 -4.70 2.03 -10.16
CA TYR A 36 -5.17 0.73 -10.62
C TYR A 36 -6.66 0.70 -10.92
N GLY A 37 -7.47 1.52 -10.23
CA GLY A 37 -8.91 1.62 -10.48
C GLY A 37 -9.29 2.13 -11.88
N ARG A 38 -8.34 2.73 -12.60
CA ARG A 38 -8.51 3.19 -14.00
C ARG A 38 -8.03 2.18 -15.04
N MET A 39 -7.61 0.99 -14.61
CA MET A 39 -7.08 -0.06 -15.46
C MET A 39 -8.01 -1.27 -15.40
N PRO A 40 -8.75 -1.60 -16.48
CA PRO A 40 -9.66 -2.75 -16.49
C PRO A 40 -8.98 -4.07 -16.08
N SER A 41 -7.71 -4.26 -16.46
CA SER A 41 -6.89 -5.43 -16.11
C SER A 41 -6.67 -5.62 -14.62
N PHE A 42 -6.84 -4.57 -13.81
CA PHE A 42 -6.64 -4.55 -12.36
C PHE A 42 -7.94 -4.33 -11.57
N HIS A 43 -9.09 -4.67 -12.18
CA HIS A 43 -10.38 -4.58 -11.53
C HIS A 43 -10.39 -5.23 -10.14
N GLY A 44 -10.95 -4.53 -9.15
CA GLY A 44 -11.07 -5.00 -7.77
C GLY A 44 -9.87 -4.69 -6.85
N VAL A 45 -8.68 -4.41 -7.40
CA VAL A 45 -7.47 -4.11 -6.59
C VAL A 45 -7.69 -2.95 -5.63
N GLY A 46 -8.35 -1.88 -6.08
CA GLY A 46 -8.60 -0.71 -5.23
C GLY A 46 -9.46 -1.02 -4.00
N GLY A 47 -10.35 -2.01 -4.05
CA GLY A 47 -11.12 -2.44 -2.88
C GLY A 47 -10.25 -3.17 -1.87
N ILE A 48 -9.51 -4.18 -2.35
CA ILE A 48 -8.63 -5.03 -1.51
C ILE A 48 -7.54 -4.19 -0.84
N VAL A 49 -6.97 -3.21 -1.54
CA VAL A 49 -5.93 -2.33 -0.98
C VAL A 49 -6.46 -1.40 0.11
N ARG A 50 -7.70 -0.92 0.00
CA ARG A 50 -8.33 -0.12 1.06
C ARG A 50 -8.63 -0.95 2.30
N GLU A 51 -9.06 -2.20 2.10
CA GLU A 51 -9.26 -3.15 3.19
C GLU A 51 -7.94 -3.46 3.90
N PHE A 52 -6.87 -3.64 3.12
CA PHE A 52 -5.52 -3.82 3.65
C PHE A 52 -5.06 -2.61 4.46
N ALA A 53 -5.28 -1.38 3.96
CA ALA A 53 -4.95 -0.16 4.69
C ALA A 53 -5.72 -0.05 6.00
N ARG A 54 -7.00 -0.43 6.02
CA ARG A 54 -7.80 -0.49 7.26
C ARG A 54 -7.16 -1.45 8.28
N ALA A 55 -6.83 -2.67 7.89
CA ALA A 55 -6.18 -3.65 8.77
C ALA A 55 -4.79 -3.19 9.24
N ALA A 56 -4.04 -2.52 8.35
CA ALA A 56 -2.73 -1.96 8.65
C ALA A 56 -2.80 -0.83 9.70
N ARG A 57 -3.86 -0.01 9.69
CA ARG A 57 -4.08 1.02 10.73
C ARG A 57 -4.32 0.37 12.08
N VAL A 58 -5.14 -0.68 12.14
CA VAL A 58 -5.37 -1.43 13.39
C VAL A 58 -4.06 -2.03 13.90
N GLU A 59 -3.24 -2.61 13.02
CA GLU A 59 -1.93 -3.16 13.38
C GLU A 59 -0.97 -2.09 13.95
N CYS A 60 -1.06 -0.83 13.49
CA CYS A 60 -0.26 0.26 14.03
C CYS A 60 -0.55 0.54 15.52
N GLU A 61 -1.78 0.34 15.97
CA GLU A 61 -2.24 0.60 17.35
C GLU A 61 -2.08 -0.62 18.26
N MET A 62 -2.18 -1.81 17.68
CA MET A 62 -2.23 -3.06 18.40
C MET A 62 -0.91 -3.40 19.09
N MET A 63 -1.00 -3.88 20.33
CA MET A 63 0.14 -4.45 21.06
C MET A 63 0.07 -5.98 21.02
N LYS A 64 1.22 -6.67 21.01
CA LYS A 64 1.25 -8.16 20.99
C LYS A 64 0.61 -8.81 22.23
N SER A 65 0.45 -8.04 23.31
CA SER A 65 -0.23 -8.46 24.53
C SER A 65 -1.75 -8.25 24.49
N ASP A 66 -2.26 -7.59 23.45
CA ASP A 66 -3.69 -7.34 23.28
C ASP A 66 -4.41 -8.66 22.93
N PRO A 67 -5.49 -9.04 23.63
CA PRO A 67 -6.29 -10.21 23.28
C PRO A 67 -6.80 -10.22 21.83
N ASP A 68 -7.08 -9.05 21.25
CA ASP A 68 -7.57 -8.93 19.88
C ASP A 68 -6.46 -9.11 18.82
N PHE A 69 -5.19 -9.23 19.24
CA PHE A 69 -4.06 -9.53 18.35
C PHE A 69 -4.30 -10.75 17.46
N PHE A 70 -4.88 -11.80 18.03
CA PHE A 70 -5.16 -13.05 17.33
C PHE A 70 -6.30 -12.94 16.31
N ARG A 71 -7.01 -11.82 16.25
CA ARG A 71 -8.08 -11.56 15.27
C ARG A 71 -7.60 -10.70 14.11
N ASN A 72 -6.93 -9.59 14.41
CA ASN A 72 -6.50 -8.63 13.38
C ASN A 72 -5.28 -9.12 12.57
N TRP A 73 -4.27 -9.70 13.23
CA TRP A 73 -3.04 -10.08 12.53
C TRP A 73 -3.28 -11.12 11.42
N PRO A 74 -4.10 -12.18 11.61
CA PRO A 74 -4.46 -13.09 10.52
C PRO A 74 -5.19 -12.41 9.36
N GLU A 75 -6.12 -11.49 9.63
CA GLU A 75 -6.82 -10.72 8.61
C GLU A 75 -5.82 -9.87 7.80
N PHE A 76 -4.96 -9.13 8.50
CA PHE A 76 -3.93 -8.29 7.89
C PHE A 76 -2.99 -9.07 6.96
N VAL A 77 -2.50 -10.23 7.41
CA VAL A 77 -1.62 -11.09 6.60
C VAL A 77 -2.40 -11.74 5.45
N THR A 78 -3.64 -12.16 5.66
CA THR A 78 -4.45 -12.79 4.61
C THR A 78 -4.72 -11.82 3.46
N ILE A 79 -5.09 -10.57 3.75
CA ILE A 79 -5.33 -9.56 2.71
C ILE A 79 -4.02 -9.23 1.97
N LYS A 80 -2.88 -9.16 2.67
CA LYS A 80 -1.58 -9.02 2.03
C LYS A 80 -1.33 -10.12 0.99
N GLU A 81 -1.52 -11.38 1.39
CA GLU A 81 -1.29 -12.51 0.48
C GLU A 81 -2.29 -12.52 -0.68
N GLN A 82 -3.54 -12.09 -0.46
CA GLN A 82 -4.52 -11.89 -1.53
C GLN A 82 -4.04 -10.86 -2.55
N ILE A 83 -3.46 -9.75 -2.11
CA ILE A 83 -2.87 -8.75 -3.02
C ILE A 83 -1.68 -9.34 -3.78
N LYS A 84 -0.80 -10.10 -3.10
CA LYS A 84 0.37 -10.74 -3.73
C LYS A 84 0.01 -11.82 -4.74
N ALA A 85 -1.12 -12.50 -4.54
CA ALA A 85 -1.66 -13.49 -5.45
C ALA A 85 -2.44 -12.89 -6.62
N PHE A 86 -2.64 -11.56 -6.65
CA PHE A 86 -3.38 -10.90 -7.72
C PHE A 86 -2.72 -11.15 -9.08
N ASN A 87 -3.52 -11.58 -10.06
CA ASN A 87 -3.07 -11.77 -11.43
C ASN A 87 -3.96 -10.94 -12.39
N PRO A 88 -3.40 -9.98 -13.12
CA PRO A 88 -4.18 -9.13 -14.02
C PRO A 88 -4.72 -9.93 -15.20
N VAL A 89 -5.92 -9.56 -15.64
CA VAL A 89 -6.52 -10.12 -16.86
C VAL A 89 -6.15 -9.22 -18.04
N PRO A 90 -5.27 -9.64 -18.96
CA PRO A 90 -4.87 -8.79 -20.08
C PRO A 90 -6.03 -8.63 -21.08
N PRO A 91 -6.26 -7.42 -21.64
CA PRO A 91 -7.16 -7.25 -22.77
C PRO A 91 -6.70 -8.09 -23.98
N ALA A 92 -7.64 -8.45 -24.85
CA ALA A 92 -7.31 -9.16 -26.07
C ALA A 92 -6.44 -8.30 -27.00
N GLY A 93 -5.43 -8.91 -27.63
CA GLY A 93 -4.61 -8.24 -28.65
C GLY A 93 -3.64 -7.16 -28.14
N ILE A 94 -3.36 -7.10 -26.83
CA ILE A 94 -2.39 -6.12 -26.31
C ILE A 94 -0.97 -6.31 -26.86
N SER A 95 -0.27 -5.19 -27.01
CA SER A 95 1.12 -5.15 -27.46
C SER A 95 2.08 -5.81 -26.46
N THR A 96 3.29 -6.16 -26.91
CA THR A 96 4.36 -6.67 -26.04
C THR A 96 4.72 -5.66 -24.94
N LEU A 97 4.76 -4.37 -25.27
CA LEU A 97 5.02 -3.31 -24.30
C LEU A 97 3.92 -3.23 -23.23
N ALA A 98 2.66 -3.35 -23.60
CA ALA A 98 1.55 -3.44 -22.65
C ALA A 98 1.70 -4.66 -21.72
N ARG A 99 2.11 -5.83 -22.23
CA ARG A 99 2.40 -7.00 -21.38
C ARG A 99 3.49 -6.75 -20.35
N VAL A 100 4.56 -6.06 -20.75
CA VAL A 100 5.64 -5.65 -19.84
C VAL A 100 5.11 -4.71 -18.75
N GLN A 101 4.23 -3.77 -19.10
CA GLN A 101 3.63 -2.88 -18.11
C GLN A 101 2.70 -3.62 -17.15
N LEU A 102 1.93 -4.61 -17.59
CA LEU A 102 1.13 -5.46 -16.66
C LEU A 102 2.02 -6.16 -15.61
N GLN A 103 3.17 -6.71 -16.03
CA GLN A 103 4.13 -7.33 -15.11
C GLN A 103 4.79 -6.30 -14.17
N ARG A 104 5.06 -5.09 -14.66
CA ARG A 104 5.54 -3.99 -13.81
C ARG A 104 4.47 -3.58 -12.78
N GLY A 105 3.21 -3.51 -13.17
CA GLY A 105 2.09 -3.23 -12.27
C GLY A 105 1.99 -4.27 -11.15
N CYS A 106 2.13 -5.57 -11.44
CA CYS A 106 2.15 -6.60 -10.39
C CYS A 106 3.28 -6.38 -9.38
N ARG A 107 4.48 -6.04 -9.87
CA ARG A 107 5.65 -5.76 -9.02
C ARG A 107 5.41 -4.52 -8.14
N LEU A 108 4.94 -3.42 -8.72
CA LEU A 108 4.63 -2.20 -7.98
C LEU A 108 3.52 -2.42 -6.95
N LEU A 109 2.51 -3.22 -7.26
CA LEU A 109 1.47 -3.58 -6.30
C LEU A 109 2.05 -4.37 -5.11
N SER A 110 2.96 -5.32 -5.37
CA SER A 110 3.69 -6.04 -4.32
C SER A 110 4.57 -5.08 -3.49
N ASP A 111 5.32 -4.19 -4.12
CA ASP A 111 6.23 -3.25 -3.44
C ASP A 111 5.46 -2.31 -2.51
N GLY A 112 4.33 -1.77 -2.97
CA GLY A 112 3.45 -0.92 -2.15
C GLY A 112 2.86 -1.67 -0.96
N THR A 113 2.49 -2.94 -1.18
CA THR A 113 1.97 -3.82 -0.14
C THR A 113 3.02 -4.12 0.93
N ASP A 114 4.26 -4.42 0.51
CA ASP A 114 5.37 -4.67 1.43
C ASP A 114 5.78 -3.39 2.18
N LEU A 115 5.71 -2.22 1.54
CA LEU A 115 5.95 -0.94 2.19
C LEU A 115 4.92 -0.65 3.30
N ILE A 116 3.62 -0.80 3.01
CA ILE A 116 2.54 -0.68 4.01
C ILE A 116 2.75 -1.69 5.13
N TYR A 117 3.02 -2.95 4.80
CA TYR A 117 3.24 -4.02 5.76
C TYR A 117 4.38 -3.70 6.73
N TYR A 118 5.51 -3.26 6.19
CA TYR A 118 6.67 -2.89 6.98
C TYR A 118 6.38 -1.71 7.90
N MET A 119 5.81 -0.61 7.35
CA MET A 119 5.45 0.58 8.12
C MET A 119 4.51 0.25 9.28
N ALA A 120 3.48 -0.57 9.05
CA ALA A 120 2.54 -0.98 10.09
C ALA A 120 3.23 -1.77 11.21
N GLY A 121 4.08 -2.74 10.85
CA GLY A 121 4.79 -3.57 11.81
C GLY A 121 5.78 -2.79 12.69
N VAL A 122 6.53 -1.85 12.10
CA VAL A 122 7.52 -1.05 12.85
C VAL A 122 6.96 0.24 13.44
N ARG A 123 5.76 0.68 13.02
CA ARG A 123 5.05 1.89 13.49
C ARG A 123 5.84 3.18 13.29
N VAL A 124 6.55 3.27 12.17
CA VAL A 124 7.39 4.42 11.82
C VAL A 124 7.10 4.87 10.39
N PRO A 125 6.86 6.17 10.15
CA PRO A 125 6.67 6.67 8.80
C PRO A 125 7.98 6.56 8.00
N MET A 126 7.88 6.18 6.74
CA MET A 126 9.02 6.02 5.82
C MET A 126 8.94 7.08 4.70
N PRO A 127 9.21 8.37 4.97
CA PRO A 127 8.91 9.46 4.03
C PRO A 127 9.68 9.35 2.71
N LYS A 128 10.94 8.91 2.75
CA LYS A 128 11.75 8.70 1.54
C LYS A 128 11.17 7.58 0.67
N SER A 129 10.98 6.40 1.26
CA SER A 129 10.44 5.22 0.55
C SER A 129 9.02 5.46 0.05
N LYS A 130 8.17 6.15 0.83
CA LYS A 130 6.84 6.60 0.38
C LYS A 130 6.95 7.46 -0.86
N ARG A 131 7.82 8.48 -0.84
CA ARG A 131 7.98 9.40 -1.97
C ARG A 131 8.46 8.66 -3.22
N GLU A 132 9.51 7.85 -3.09
CA GLU A 132 10.04 7.04 -4.20
C GLU A 132 8.98 6.08 -4.77
N PHE A 133 8.18 5.45 -3.91
CA PHE A 133 7.08 4.60 -4.35
C PHE A 133 6.01 5.38 -5.13
N LEU A 134 5.60 6.55 -4.65
CA LEU A 134 4.60 7.39 -5.32
C LEU A 134 5.10 7.95 -6.66
N GLU A 135 6.39 8.26 -6.76
CA GLU A 135 7.07 8.63 -8.01
C GLU A 135 7.00 7.46 -9.01
N ASN A 136 7.44 6.26 -8.61
CA ASN A 136 7.39 5.06 -9.45
C ASN A 136 5.96 4.72 -9.92
N LEU A 137 4.97 4.93 -9.05
CA LEU A 137 3.57 4.70 -9.36
C LEU A 137 3.01 5.74 -10.35
N SER A 138 3.52 6.98 -10.29
CA SER A 138 3.20 8.04 -11.26
C SER A 138 3.81 7.74 -12.63
N ASP A 139 5.05 7.28 -12.68
CA ASP A 139 5.70 6.90 -13.94
C ASP A 139 4.99 5.71 -14.60
N PHE A 140 4.61 4.72 -13.80
CA PHE A 140 3.81 3.59 -14.27
C PHE A 140 2.45 4.02 -14.83
N GLU A 141 1.80 4.98 -14.18
CA GLU A 141 0.53 5.53 -14.61
C GLU A 141 0.61 6.18 -16.00
N VAL A 142 1.68 6.95 -16.25
CA VAL A 142 1.97 7.57 -17.56
C VAL A 142 2.29 6.52 -18.62
N ASP A 143 3.16 5.55 -18.29
CA ASP A 143 3.53 4.48 -19.21
C ASP A 143 2.32 3.65 -19.65
N CYS A 144 1.40 3.36 -18.73
CA CYS A 144 0.16 2.64 -19.02
C CYS A 144 -0.77 3.38 -19.97
N GLN A 145 -0.81 4.72 -19.91
CA GLN A 145 -1.54 5.53 -20.88
C GLN A 145 -0.90 5.41 -22.26
N GLY A 146 0.42 5.50 -22.35
CA GLY A 146 1.17 5.40 -23.62
C GLY A 146 1.02 4.04 -24.33
N VAL A 147 0.69 2.98 -23.59
CA VAL A 147 0.47 1.63 -24.16
C VAL A 147 -1.00 1.20 -24.21
N GLY A 148 -1.95 2.10 -23.90
CA GLY A 148 -3.39 1.85 -24.00
C GLY A 148 -3.96 0.89 -22.95
N LEU A 149 -3.29 0.68 -21.81
CA LEU A 149 -3.79 -0.14 -20.70
C LEU A 149 -4.73 0.61 -19.76
N ARG A 150 -4.74 1.93 -19.85
CA ARG A 150 -5.56 2.81 -19.06
C ARG A 150 -6.61 3.45 -19.96
N SER A 151 -7.86 3.42 -19.52
CA SER A 151 -8.91 4.18 -20.17
C SER A 151 -8.79 5.66 -19.79
N GLU A 152 -8.79 6.55 -20.78
CA GLU A 152 -9.20 7.94 -20.54
C GLU A 152 -10.69 7.88 -20.20
N SER A 153 -11.04 8.16 -18.95
CA SER A 153 -12.45 8.32 -18.60
C SER A 153 -13.02 9.49 -19.41
N ALA A 154 -14.15 9.22 -20.08
CA ALA A 154 -15.04 10.19 -20.71
C ALA A 154 -15.56 11.24 -19.71
#